data_AF-A0A383EX17-F1
#
_entry.id   AF-A0A383EX17-F1
#
_cell.length_a   1.000
_cell.length_b   1.000
_cell.length_c   1.000
_cell.angle_alpha   90.00
_cell.angle_beta   90.00
_cell.angle_gamma   90.00
#
_symmetry.space_group_name_H-M   'P 1'
#
loop_
_entity.id
_entity.type
_entity.pdbx_description
1 polymer ?
#
loop_
_entity_poly.entity_id
_entity_poly.type
_entity_poly.pdbx_seq_one_letter_code
_entity_poly.pdbx_strand_id
1 'polypeptide(L)'
;QETPFESKVKLLQDIDAYARTKDPRVRQVMASLTGNWQAVEIMRSGGELAGDIRPLVRLSVSVVIGDNEHMESGSYGSGGRFGYDLLLAPETWQNHVDEALRQARILLEAEPAPAGEMQVVLGPGWPGILLHEAIGHGLEGDFNRKKTSVFSGLMGERVAAPEVTVLDDGVIADRRGSLSIDDEGTPTQSTTLIEDGILVAYMQDRMNARLMGTRSTGNGRRQSFAHQP
;
A
#
# COMPACT_ATOMS: atom_id res chain seq x y z
N GLN A 1 -13.40 -17.99 9.18
CA GLN A 1 -14.70 -18.62 8.86
C GLN A 1 -14.95 -18.39 7.38
N GLU A 2 -15.52 -19.36 6.66
CA GLU A 2 -15.75 -19.19 5.22
C GLU A 2 -16.96 -18.28 5.00
N THR A 3 -16.73 -17.05 4.52
CA THR A 3 -17.81 -16.15 4.12
C THR A 3 -18.55 -16.75 2.92
N PRO A 4 -19.87 -17.01 3.01
CA PRO A 4 -20.65 -17.57 1.91
C PRO A 4 -20.52 -16.76 0.63
N PHE A 5 -20.47 -17.44 -0.51
CA PHE A 5 -20.36 -16.78 -1.82
C PHE A 5 -21.50 -15.81 -2.07
N GLU A 6 -22.73 -16.19 -1.70
CA GLU A 6 -23.93 -15.36 -1.84
C GLU A 6 -23.80 -14.03 -1.08
N SER A 7 -23.20 -14.03 0.11
CA SER A 7 -22.96 -12.80 0.89
C SER A 7 -22.02 -11.84 0.17
N LYS A 8 -21.01 -12.36 -0.54
CA LYS A 8 -20.07 -11.55 -1.32
C LYS A 8 -20.73 -10.95 -2.56
N VAL A 9 -21.57 -11.72 -3.26
CA VAL A 9 -22.35 -11.23 -4.40
C VAL A 9 -23.34 -10.17 -3.95
N LYS A 10 -24.07 -10.43 -2.86
CA LYS A 10 -25.02 -9.50 -2.27
C LYS A 10 -24.36 -8.17 -1.90
N LEU A 11 -23.17 -8.19 -1.31
CA LEU A 11 -22.41 -6.97 -1.00
C LEU A 11 -22.19 -6.09 -2.26
N LEU A 12 -21.80 -6.69 -3.38
CA LEU A 12 -21.55 -5.94 -4.62
C LEU A 12 -22.86 -5.36 -5.21
N GLN A 13 -23.98 -6.08 -5.07
CA GLN A 13 -25.31 -5.60 -5.46
C GLN A 13 -25.78 -4.45 -4.55
N ASP A 14 -25.57 -4.58 -3.24
CA ASP A 14 -25.94 -3.56 -2.25
C ASP A 14 -25.11 -2.27 -2.47
N ILE A 15 -23.82 -2.39 -2.85
CA ILE A 15 -22.96 -1.26 -3.24
C ILE A 15 -23.53 -0.52 -4.48
N ASP A 16 -23.87 -1.23 -5.56
CA ASP A 16 -24.43 -0.60 -6.77
C ASP A 16 -25.76 0.09 -6.46
N ALA A 17 -26.66 -0.59 -5.75
CA ALA A 17 -27.96 -0.03 -5.36
C ALA A 17 -27.78 1.23 -4.49
N TYR A 18 -26.94 1.15 -3.45
CA TYR A 18 -26.69 2.27 -2.54
C TYR A 18 -26.11 3.48 -3.27
N ALA A 19 -25.09 3.30 -4.12
CA ALA A 19 -24.50 4.39 -4.89
C ALA A 19 -25.55 5.11 -5.75
N ARG A 20 -26.45 4.36 -6.41
CA ARG A 20 -27.51 4.93 -7.25
C ARG A 20 -28.58 5.67 -6.47
N THR A 21 -28.80 5.33 -5.19
CA THR A 21 -29.71 6.10 -4.32
C THR A 21 -29.13 7.44 -3.86
N LYS A 22 -27.80 7.59 -3.89
CA LYS A 22 -27.09 8.75 -3.32
C LYS A 22 -26.95 9.93 -4.27
N ASP A 23 -26.93 9.68 -5.57
CA ASP A 23 -26.84 10.72 -6.57
C ASP A 23 -27.51 10.29 -7.88
N PRO A 24 -28.52 11.03 -8.38
CA PRO A 24 -29.20 10.71 -9.63
C PRO A 24 -28.27 10.83 -10.86
N ARG A 25 -27.10 11.46 -10.72
CA ARG A 25 -26.09 11.59 -11.78
C ARG A 25 -25.22 10.35 -11.94
N VAL A 26 -25.33 9.35 -11.07
CA VAL A 26 -24.56 8.10 -11.20
C VAL A 26 -24.90 7.39 -12.50
N ARG A 27 -23.89 7.22 -13.36
CA ARG A 27 -24.02 6.50 -14.65
C ARG A 27 -23.50 5.07 -14.54
N GLN A 28 -22.39 4.89 -13.84
CA GLN A 28 -21.71 3.60 -13.72
C GLN A 28 -21.21 3.39 -12.30
N VAL A 29 -21.34 2.15 -11.81
CA VAL A 29 -20.73 1.69 -10.56
C VAL A 29 -19.93 0.45 -10.88
N MET A 30 -18.68 0.41 -10.43
CA MET A 30 -17.82 -0.76 -10.50
C MET A 30 -17.36 -1.10 -9.09
N ALA A 31 -17.73 -2.29 -8.62
CA ALA A 31 -17.29 -2.79 -7.31
C ALA A 31 -16.57 -4.13 -7.51
N SER A 32 -15.44 -4.31 -6.82
CA SER A 32 -14.70 -5.56 -6.81
C SER A 32 -14.31 -5.96 -5.40
N LEU A 33 -14.61 -7.21 -5.04
CA LEU A 33 -14.13 -7.84 -3.83
C LEU A 33 -13.14 -8.92 -4.23
N THR A 34 -11.90 -8.79 -3.75
CA THR A 34 -10.81 -9.73 -4.03
C THR A 34 -10.31 -10.32 -2.73
N GLY A 35 -9.89 -11.58 -2.78
CA GLY A 35 -9.15 -12.20 -1.69
C GLY A 35 -8.14 -13.20 -2.22
N ASN A 36 -7.02 -13.27 -1.52
CA ASN A 36 -5.94 -14.20 -1.75
C ASN A 36 -5.62 -14.89 -0.43
N TRP A 37 -5.35 -16.18 -0.50
CA TRP A 37 -4.77 -16.95 0.60
C TRP A 37 -3.52 -17.63 0.05
N GLN A 38 -2.39 -17.36 0.69
CA GLN A 38 -1.10 -17.87 0.27
C GLN A 38 -0.41 -18.55 1.44
N ALA A 39 -0.03 -19.81 1.27
CA ALA A 39 0.93 -20.48 2.14
C ALA A 39 2.31 -20.45 1.49
N VAL A 40 3.32 -20.09 2.26
CA VAL A 40 4.72 -20.13 1.83
C VAL A 40 5.55 -20.95 2.81
N GLU A 41 6.53 -21.66 2.28
CA GLU A 41 7.56 -22.34 3.05
C GLU A 41 8.92 -22.04 2.40
N ILE A 42 9.89 -21.69 3.24
CA ILE A 42 11.22 -21.26 2.83
C ILE A 42 12.21 -22.18 3.52
N MET A 43 12.94 -22.95 2.71
CA MET A 43 14.03 -23.81 3.17
C MET A 43 15.36 -23.23 2.70
N ARG A 44 16.27 -23.03 3.65
CA ARG A 44 17.62 -22.55 3.36
C ARG A 44 18.66 -23.65 3.41
N SER A 45 19.79 -23.42 2.77
CA SER A 45 20.92 -24.37 2.70
C SER A 45 21.50 -24.75 4.08
N GLY A 46 21.24 -23.95 5.12
CA GLY A 46 21.60 -24.25 6.51
C GLY A 46 20.61 -25.16 7.25
N GLY A 47 19.53 -25.61 6.60
CA GLY A 47 18.46 -26.40 7.21
C GLY A 47 17.40 -25.58 7.95
N GLU A 48 17.54 -24.25 7.97
CA GLU A 48 16.51 -23.34 8.51
C GLU A 48 15.24 -23.44 7.66
N LEU A 49 14.10 -23.61 8.34
CA LEU A 49 12.76 -23.64 7.78
C LEU A 49 11.94 -22.49 8.38
N ALA A 50 11.25 -21.75 7.53
CA ALA A 50 10.30 -20.73 7.92
C ALA A 50 9.04 -20.85 7.06
N GLY A 51 7.87 -20.61 7.66
CA GLY A 51 6.60 -20.68 6.96
C GLY A 51 5.68 -19.54 7.36
N ASP A 52 4.79 -19.15 6.45
CA ASP A 52 3.84 -18.07 6.67
C ASP A 52 2.52 -18.32 5.94
N ILE A 53 1.44 -17.86 6.54
CA ILE A 53 0.09 -17.90 5.97
C ILE A 53 -0.38 -16.46 5.79
N ARG A 54 -0.57 -16.07 4.53
CA ARG A 54 -0.74 -14.68 4.12
C ARG A 54 -2.12 -14.47 3.52
N PRO A 55 -3.16 -14.22 4.34
CA PRO A 55 -4.44 -13.74 3.83
C PRO A 55 -4.25 -12.32 3.28
N LEU A 56 -5.01 -11.97 2.26
CA LEU A 56 -5.09 -10.60 1.75
C LEU A 56 -6.43 -10.38 1.09
N VAL A 57 -7.24 -9.47 1.62
CA VAL A 57 -8.52 -9.07 1.04
C VAL A 57 -8.49 -7.61 0.63
N ARG A 58 -9.29 -7.25 -0.38
CA ARG A 58 -9.49 -5.86 -0.80
C ARG A 58 -10.88 -5.67 -1.39
N LEU A 59 -11.56 -4.61 -0.95
CA LEU A 59 -12.77 -4.07 -1.56
C LEU A 59 -12.40 -2.75 -2.27
N SER A 60 -12.77 -2.62 -3.54
CA SER A 60 -12.60 -1.39 -4.32
C SER A 60 -13.93 -0.99 -4.94
N VAL A 61 -14.26 0.29 -4.85
CA VAL A 61 -15.45 0.91 -5.43
C VAL A 61 -15.00 2.05 -6.33
N SER A 62 -15.53 2.10 -7.55
CA SER A 62 -15.39 3.21 -8.47
C SER A 62 -16.78 3.63 -8.94
N VAL A 63 -17.04 4.93 -8.93
CA VAL A 63 -18.31 5.50 -9.39
C VAL A 63 -18.01 6.53 -10.46
N VAL A 64 -18.79 6.50 -11.54
CA VAL A 64 -18.82 7.54 -12.56
C VAL A 64 -20.12 8.31 -12.42
N ILE A 65 -20.01 9.62 -12.26
CA ILE A 65 -21.14 10.54 -12.31
C ILE A 65 -21.03 11.41 -13.56
N GLY A 66 -22.15 11.93 -14.04
CA GLY A 66 -22.10 12.92 -15.11
C GLY A 66 -23.34 13.77 -15.18
N ASP A 67 -23.11 15.04 -15.51
CA ASP A 67 -24.14 15.90 -16.09
C ASP A 67 -24.14 15.71 -17.62
N ASN A 68 -25.00 16.43 -18.34
CA ASN A 68 -25.16 16.21 -19.78
C ASN A 68 -23.93 16.63 -20.61
N GLU A 69 -22.94 17.27 -19.99
CA GLU A 69 -21.77 17.85 -20.66
C GLU A 69 -20.47 17.14 -20.22
N HIS A 70 -20.39 16.75 -18.95
CA HIS A 70 -19.19 16.20 -18.34
C HIS A 70 -19.45 14.87 -17.62
N MET A 71 -18.44 14.00 -17.62
CA MET A 71 -18.41 12.79 -16.83
C MET A 71 -17.12 12.73 -16.05
N GLU A 72 -17.23 12.45 -14.75
CA GLU A 72 -16.09 12.32 -13.87
C GLU A 72 -16.20 11.09 -12.99
N SER A 73 -15.04 10.61 -12.53
CA SER A 73 -14.95 9.38 -11.76
C SER A 73 -14.27 9.59 -10.42
N GLY A 74 -14.70 8.84 -9.41
CA GLY A 74 -14.07 8.81 -8.11
C GLY A 74 -13.97 7.37 -7.63
N SER A 75 -12.95 7.09 -6.82
CA SER A 75 -12.68 5.73 -6.37
C SER A 75 -12.20 5.69 -4.93
N TYR A 76 -12.64 4.67 -4.22
CA TYR A 76 -12.17 4.42 -2.87
C TYR A 76 -12.16 2.92 -2.58
N GLY A 77 -11.32 2.51 -1.65
CA GLY A 77 -11.18 1.12 -1.31
C GLY A 77 -10.30 0.92 -0.10
N SER A 78 -10.47 -0.24 0.53
CA SER A 78 -9.63 -0.65 1.65
C SER A 78 -9.42 -2.16 1.62
N GLY A 79 -8.49 -2.62 2.44
CA GLY A 79 -8.13 -4.01 2.53
C GLY A 79 -6.93 -4.20 3.43
N GLY A 80 -6.53 -5.45 3.58
CA GLY A 80 -5.44 -5.84 4.45
C GLY A 80 -5.42 -7.34 4.65
N ARG A 81 -4.68 -7.77 5.66
CA ARG A 81 -4.37 -9.18 5.89
C ARG A 81 -5.28 -9.80 6.93
N PHE A 82 -6.57 -9.86 6.61
CA PHE A 82 -7.62 -10.38 7.48
C PHE A 82 -8.74 -11.04 6.65
N GLY A 83 -9.78 -11.55 7.31
CA GLY A 83 -10.98 -12.10 6.66
C GLY A 83 -11.86 -11.02 6.01
N TYR A 84 -13.02 -11.39 5.48
CA TYR A 84 -13.90 -10.41 4.81
C TYR A 84 -14.76 -9.57 5.76
N ASP A 85 -14.88 -9.95 7.03
CA ASP A 85 -15.91 -9.41 7.95
C ASP A 85 -15.91 -7.89 8.04
N LEU A 86 -14.72 -7.26 8.15
CA LEU A 86 -14.59 -5.81 8.18
C LEU A 86 -15.08 -5.14 6.88
N LEU A 87 -14.88 -5.78 5.73
CA LEU A 87 -15.28 -5.25 4.42
C LEU A 87 -16.79 -5.45 4.13
N LEU A 88 -17.41 -6.43 4.78
CA LEU A 88 -18.85 -6.71 4.70
C LEU A 88 -19.67 -5.78 5.61
N ALA A 89 -19.03 -5.16 6.61
CA ALA A 89 -19.67 -4.26 7.54
C ALA A 89 -20.24 -3.02 6.80
N PRO A 90 -21.53 -2.67 6.98
CA PRO A 90 -22.18 -1.53 6.32
C PRO A 90 -21.39 -0.23 6.42
N GLU A 91 -20.90 0.11 7.61
CA GLU A 91 -20.11 1.30 7.87
C GLU A 91 -18.84 1.38 7.01
N THR A 92 -18.24 0.24 6.66
CA THR A 92 -17.05 0.18 5.82
C THR A 92 -17.42 0.42 4.37
N TRP A 93 -18.26 -0.43 3.77
CA TRP A 93 -18.50 -0.35 2.33
C TRP A 93 -19.35 0.86 1.94
N GLN A 94 -20.24 1.34 2.81
CA GLN A 94 -21.01 2.57 2.56
C GLN A 94 -20.08 3.78 2.56
N ASN A 95 -19.13 3.85 3.50
CA ASN A 95 -18.11 4.89 3.50
C ASN A 95 -17.28 4.88 2.21
N HIS A 96 -16.96 3.71 1.66
CA HIS A 96 -16.24 3.64 0.38
C HIS A 96 -17.04 4.19 -0.79
N VAL A 97 -18.35 3.93 -0.82
CA VAL A 97 -19.24 4.51 -1.82
C VAL A 97 -19.34 6.03 -1.64
N ASP A 98 -19.55 6.49 -0.41
CA ASP A 98 -19.70 7.91 -0.10
C ASP A 98 -18.42 8.70 -0.45
N GLU A 99 -17.24 8.13 -0.19
CA GLU A 99 -15.95 8.74 -0.54
C GLU A 99 -15.66 8.70 -2.04
N ALA A 100 -15.96 7.60 -2.73
CA ALA A 100 -15.86 7.52 -4.19
C ALA A 100 -16.78 8.56 -4.87
N LEU A 101 -18.01 8.73 -4.38
CA LEU A 101 -18.93 9.77 -4.84
C LEU A 101 -18.42 11.18 -4.52
N ARG A 102 -17.86 11.39 -3.32
CA ARG A 102 -17.29 12.69 -2.93
C ARG A 102 -16.18 13.10 -3.90
N GLN A 103 -15.26 12.20 -4.22
CA GLN A 103 -14.20 12.44 -5.20
C GLN A 103 -14.75 12.76 -6.59
N ALA A 104 -15.71 11.96 -7.08
CA ALA A 104 -16.31 12.17 -8.39
C ALA A 104 -17.02 13.53 -8.49
N ARG A 105 -17.71 13.95 -7.43
CA ARG A 105 -18.38 15.26 -7.34
C ARG A 105 -17.40 16.42 -7.36
N ILE A 106 -16.31 16.32 -6.60
CA ILE A 106 -15.27 17.34 -6.60
C ILE A 106 -14.66 17.50 -7.98
N LEU A 107 -14.37 16.39 -8.66
CA LEU A 107 -13.79 16.42 -10.00
C LEU A 107 -14.76 16.99 -11.04
N LEU A 108 -16.06 16.70 -10.92
CA LEU A 108 -17.06 17.25 -11.83
C LEU A 108 -17.16 18.79 -11.75
N GLU A 109 -16.84 19.35 -10.58
CA GLU A 109 -16.83 20.81 -10.33
C GLU A 109 -15.42 21.42 -10.44
N ALA A 110 -14.39 20.62 -10.75
CA ALA A 110 -13.00 21.06 -10.69
C ALA A 110 -12.63 21.96 -11.88
N GLU A 111 -11.90 23.03 -11.57
CA GLU A 111 -11.31 23.92 -12.57
C GLU A 111 -9.84 23.54 -12.85
N PRO A 112 -9.25 24.03 -13.96
CA PRO A 112 -7.83 23.82 -14.24
C PRO A 112 -6.95 24.25 -13.07
N ALA A 113 -6.04 23.36 -12.66
CA ALA A 113 -5.09 23.64 -11.60
C ALA A 113 -4.07 24.74 -12.02
N PRO A 114 -3.58 25.57 -11.09
CA PRO A 114 -2.52 26.53 -11.38
C PRO A 114 -1.21 25.83 -11.78
N ALA A 115 -0.37 26.52 -12.57
CA ALA A 115 0.91 26.02 -13.05
C ALA A 115 2.09 26.78 -12.43
N GLY A 116 3.18 26.06 -12.14
CA GLY A 116 4.43 26.62 -11.62
C GLY A 116 4.82 26.06 -10.25
N GLU A 117 5.96 26.53 -9.74
CA GLU A 117 6.41 26.20 -8.38
C GLU A 117 5.49 26.88 -7.36
N MET A 118 4.98 26.09 -6.41
CA MET A 118 4.11 26.58 -5.35
C MET A 118 4.25 25.72 -4.10
N GLN A 119 3.81 26.25 -2.96
CA GLN A 119 3.71 25.49 -1.73
C GLN A 119 2.53 24.51 -1.82
N VAL A 120 2.78 23.26 -1.43
CA VAL A 120 1.77 22.19 -1.44
C VAL A 120 1.63 21.64 -0.03
N VAL A 121 0.40 21.57 0.46
CA VAL A 121 0.08 20.89 1.73
C VAL A 121 -0.48 19.51 1.39
N LEU A 122 0.20 18.47 1.87
CA LEU A 122 -0.23 17.09 1.69
C LEU A 122 -1.07 16.63 2.86
N GLY A 123 -2.24 16.06 2.58
CA GLY A 123 -3.05 15.37 3.59
C GLY A 123 -2.36 14.10 4.10
N PRO A 124 -2.77 13.58 5.26
CA PRO A 124 -2.23 12.33 5.79
C PRO A 124 -2.70 11.11 4.97
N GLY A 125 -2.03 9.97 5.17
CA GLY A 125 -2.43 8.70 4.57
C GLY A 125 -1.80 8.46 3.19
N TRP A 126 -2.64 8.25 2.17
CA TRP A 126 -2.17 7.90 0.82
C TRP A 126 -1.23 8.91 0.14
N PRO A 127 -1.34 10.24 0.38
CA PRO A 127 -0.35 11.20 -0.11
C PRO A 127 1.09 10.93 0.39
N GLY A 128 1.26 10.05 1.38
CA GLY A 128 2.54 9.46 1.75
C GLY A 128 3.24 8.69 0.63
N ILE A 129 2.61 8.50 -0.55
CA ILE A 129 3.29 8.07 -1.78
C ILE A 129 4.53 8.92 -2.09
N LEU A 130 4.54 10.21 -1.71
CA LEU A 130 5.74 11.04 -1.81
C LEU A 130 6.94 10.39 -1.11
N LEU A 131 6.74 9.81 0.08
CA LEU A 131 7.80 9.13 0.82
C LEU A 131 8.24 7.86 0.10
N HIS A 132 7.31 7.13 -0.52
CA HIS A 132 7.62 5.91 -1.29
C HIS A 132 8.54 6.21 -2.47
N GLU A 133 8.20 7.22 -3.27
CA GLU A 133 8.93 7.58 -4.49
C GLU A 133 10.21 8.36 -4.19
N ALA A 134 10.13 9.40 -3.35
CA ALA A 134 11.25 10.32 -3.14
C ALA A 134 12.36 9.71 -2.28
N ILE A 135 12.01 8.76 -1.41
CA ILE A 135 12.93 8.21 -0.41
C ILE A 135 12.93 6.68 -0.45
N GLY A 136 11.76 6.05 -0.38
CA GLY A 136 11.58 4.61 -0.21
C GLY A 136 12.47 3.78 -1.15
N HIS A 137 12.22 3.87 -2.45
CA HIS A 137 13.04 3.15 -3.44
C HIS A 137 14.51 3.55 -3.41
N GLY A 138 14.80 4.84 -3.19
CA GLY A 138 16.17 5.33 -3.06
C GLY A 138 16.95 4.72 -1.89
N LEU A 139 16.27 4.20 -0.87
CA LEU A 139 16.86 3.57 0.31
C LEU A 139 16.82 2.03 0.27
N GLU A 140 16.45 1.44 -0.86
CA GLU A 140 16.65 0.00 -1.09
C GLU A 140 18.14 -0.32 -1.23
N GLY A 141 18.59 -1.35 -0.52
CA GLY A 141 20.01 -1.67 -0.34
C GLY A 141 20.72 -2.07 -1.63
N ASP A 142 19.99 -2.58 -2.61
CA ASP A 142 20.59 -3.06 -3.85
C ASP A 142 21.10 -1.92 -4.75
N PHE A 143 20.37 -0.80 -4.84
CA PHE A 143 20.79 0.42 -5.51
C PHE A 143 21.94 1.12 -4.78
N ASN A 144 21.89 1.15 -3.45
CA ASN A 144 22.95 1.77 -2.63
C ASN A 144 24.26 0.96 -2.71
N ARG A 145 24.18 -0.38 -2.70
CA ARG A 145 25.33 -1.24 -2.97
C ARG A 145 25.89 -1.04 -4.37
N LYS A 146 25.02 -0.93 -5.39
CA LYS A 146 25.42 -0.68 -6.79
C LYS A 146 25.92 0.76 -7.04
N LYS A 147 25.75 1.67 -6.06
CA LYS A 147 26.04 3.11 -6.17
C LYS A 147 25.23 3.81 -7.26
N THR A 148 24.00 3.35 -7.51
CA THR A 148 23.08 3.94 -8.49
C THR A 148 21.98 4.77 -7.84
N SER A 149 21.82 4.68 -6.51
CA SER A 149 20.92 5.55 -5.76
C SER A 149 21.58 6.91 -5.49
N VAL A 150 20.80 7.98 -5.52
CA VAL A 150 21.22 9.32 -5.05
C VAL A 150 21.65 9.33 -3.58
N PHE A 151 21.19 8.35 -2.78
CA PHE A 151 21.54 8.23 -1.36
C PHE A 151 22.84 7.47 -1.10
N SER A 152 23.48 6.95 -2.15
CA SER A 152 24.66 6.10 -2.01
C SER A 152 25.82 6.88 -1.37
N GLY A 153 26.27 6.40 -0.20
CA GLY A 153 27.37 7.04 0.53
C GLY A 153 26.96 8.21 1.43
N LEU A 154 25.66 8.49 1.57
CA LEU A 154 25.12 9.53 2.46
C LEU A 154 24.77 9.00 3.86
N MET A 155 25.27 7.83 4.25
CA MET A 155 24.98 7.25 5.57
C MET A 155 25.52 8.17 6.67
N GLY A 156 24.67 8.58 7.60
CA GLY A 156 24.98 9.56 8.65
C GLY A 156 24.85 11.02 8.22
N GLU A 157 24.53 11.29 6.95
CA GLU A 157 24.33 12.65 6.44
C GLU A 157 22.86 13.09 6.57
N ARG A 158 22.66 14.41 6.60
CA ARG A 158 21.34 15.01 6.60
C ARG A 158 20.74 14.99 5.20
N VAL A 159 19.63 14.27 5.04
CA VAL A 159 18.93 14.08 3.76
C VAL A 159 17.49 14.63 3.78
N ALA A 160 16.98 15.00 4.95
CA ALA A 160 15.68 15.64 5.12
C ALA A 160 15.72 16.72 6.22
N ALA A 161 14.62 17.46 6.36
CA ALA A 161 14.45 18.45 7.43
C ALA A 161 14.58 17.79 8.83
N PRO A 162 15.09 18.49 9.85
CA PRO A 162 15.30 17.92 11.19
C PRO A 162 14.07 17.30 11.85
N GLU A 163 12.86 17.71 11.46
CA GLU A 163 11.59 17.23 11.98
C GLU A 163 11.12 15.93 11.31
N VAL A 164 11.84 15.44 10.29
CA VAL A 164 11.43 14.30 9.47
C VAL A 164 12.10 13.02 9.95
N THR A 165 11.28 12.09 10.41
CA THR A 165 11.66 10.71 10.73
C THR A 165 10.82 9.76 9.86
N VAL A 166 11.50 8.83 9.17
CA VAL A 166 10.89 7.90 8.21
C VAL A 166 11.23 6.47 8.59
N LEU A 167 10.20 5.64 8.72
CA LEU A 167 10.31 4.22 9.01
C LEU A 167 9.72 3.41 7.86
N ASP A 168 10.37 2.30 7.52
CA ASP A 168 9.71 1.17 6.87
C ASP A 168 9.27 0.18 7.94
N ASP A 169 7.97 -0.07 8.05
CA ASP A 169 7.40 -0.85 9.14
C ASP A 169 6.58 -2.04 8.61
N GLY A 170 7.21 -3.20 8.65
CA GLY A 170 6.61 -4.47 8.26
C GLY A 170 5.87 -5.21 9.39
N VAL A 171 5.85 -4.67 10.61
CA VAL A 171 5.30 -5.36 11.81
C VAL A 171 3.92 -4.86 12.22
N ILE A 172 3.36 -3.86 11.53
CA ILE A 172 2.01 -3.36 11.83
C ILE A 172 0.98 -4.45 11.53
N ALA A 173 0.22 -4.86 12.57
CA ALA A 173 -0.80 -5.90 12.46
C ALA A 173 -1.82 -5.60 11.36
N ASP A 174 -2.25 -6.66 10.64
CA ASP A 174 -3.34 -6.65 9.66
C ASP A 174 -3.17 -5.73 8.44
N ARG A 175 -2.04 -5.01 8.31
CA ARG A 175 -1.78 -4.13 7.17
C ARG A 175 -1.41 -4.90 5.91
N ARG A 176 -1.83 -4.36 4.76
CA ARG A 176 -1.51 -4.89 3.42
C ARG A 176 0.00 -5.04 3.18
N GLY A 177 0.81 -4.10 3.66
CA GLY A 177 2.26 -4.05 3.44
C GLY A 177 3.05 -5.01 4.33
N SER A 178 2.54 -5.33 5.52
CA SER A 178 3.20 -6.16 6.53
C SER A 178 3.31 -7.63 6.12
N LEU A 179 4.25 -8.35 6.71
CA LEU A 179 4.43 -9.80 6.60
C LEU A 179 4.92 -10.35 7.94
N SER A 180 4.68 -11.62 8.25
CA SER A 180 5.28 -12.26 9.45
C SER A 180 6.78 -12.49 9.22
N ILE A 181 7.12 -12.94 8.02
CA ILE A 181 8.47 -13.11 7.50
C ILE A 181 8.51 -12.61 6.05
N ASP A 182 9.64 -12.05 5.65
CA ASP A 182 9.93 -11.77 4.25
C ASP A 182 10.08 -13.06 3.43
N ASP A 183 10.31 -12.92 2.13
CA ASP A 183 10.42 -14.06 1.24
C ASP A 183 11.79 -14.75 1.29
N GLU A 184 12.64 -14.41 2.26
CA GLU A 184 13.89 -15.10 2.58
C GLU A 184 13.86 -15.79 3.96
N GLY A 185 12.73 -15.67 4.68
CA GLY A 185 12.50 -16.26 6.00
C GLY A 185 12.95 -15.36 7.15
N THR A 186 13.28 -14.10 6.89
CA THR A 186 13.65 -13.13 7.93
C THR A 186 12.39 -12.49 8.50
N PRO A 187 12.17 -12.46 9.83
CA PRO A 187 11.08 -11.69 10.41
C PRO A 187 11.12 -10.23 9.97
N THR A 188 9.98 -9.68 9.59
CA THR A 188 9.89 -8.25 9.26
C THR A 188 10.19 -7.38 10.48
N GLN A 189 10.56 -6.13 10.23
CA GLN A 189 11.00 -5.20 11.27
C GLN A 189 10.33 -3.85 11.10
N SER A 190 10.42 -3.03 12.15
CA SER A 190 10.26 -1.58 12.06
C SER A 190 11.66 -0.98 11.94
N THR A 191 12.02 -0.57 10.74
CA THR A 191 13.35 -0.07 10.39
C THR A 191 13.30 1.45 10.24
N THR A 192 13.91 2.17 11.18
CA THR A 192 14.14 3.60 11.01
C THR A 192 15.15 3.82 9.88
N LEU A 193 14.71 4.46 8.81
CA LEU A 193 15.54 4.78 7.64
C LEU A 193 16.14 6.18 7.78
N ILE A 194 15.33 7.13 8.23
CA ILE A 194 15.73 8.51 8.52
C ILE A 194 15.30 8.85 9.94
N GLU A 195 16.21 9.39 10.75
CA GLU A 195 15.96 9.85 12.11
C GLU A 195 16.37 11.32 12.24
N ASP A 196 15.43 12.20 12.58
CA ASP A 196 15.64 13.65 12.69
C ASP A 196 16.36 14.26 11.48
N GLY A 197 15.95 13.82 10.28
CA GLY A 197 16.49 14.20 8.99
C GLY A 197 17.81 13.52 8.59
N ILE A 198 18.38 12.66 9.44
CA ILE A 198 19.64 11.95 9.19
C ILE A 198 19.37 10.56 8.62
N LEU A 199 20.05 10.18 7.53
CA LEU A 199 20.00 8.83 6.97
C LEU A 199 20.74 7.85 7.89
N VAL A 200 20.04 6.85 8.43
CA VAL A 200 20.58 5.90 9.43
C VAL A 200 20.55 4.44 8.98
N ALA A 201 19.74 4.08 7.99
CA ALA A 201 19.66 2.71 7.49
C ALA A 201 19.20 2.61 6.02
N TYR A 202 19.40 1.43 5.44
CA TYR A 202 18.81 1.01 4.16
C TYR A 202 17.94 -0.23 4.40
N MET A 203 16.95 -0.44 3.55
CA MET A 203 16.19 -1.70 3.50
C MET A 203 17.02 -2.80 2.83
N GLN A 204 17.09 -3.98 3.44
CA GLN A 204 18.02 -5.04 3.03
C GLN A 204 17.33 -6.39 2.89
N ASP A 205 17.54 -7.01 1.73
CA ASP A 205 17.53 -8.47 1.57
C ASP A 205 18.85 -9.06 2.15
N ARG A 206 18.97 -10.39 2.16
CA ARG A 206 20.15 -11.07 2.68
C ARG A 206 21.37 -10.91 1.77
N MET A 207 21.18 -10.84 0.46
CA MET A 207 22.28 -10.71 -0.49
C MET A 207 23.00 -9.36 -0.32
N ASN A 208 22.25 -8.26 -0.36
CA ASN A 208 22.81 -6.93 -0.24
C ASN A 208 23.30 -6.66 1.18
N ALA A 209 22.60 -7.15 2.22
CA ALA A 209 23.11 -7.10 3.59
C ALA A 209 24.51 -7.70 3.70
N ARG A 210 24.71 -8.92 3.17
CA ARG A 210 26.01 -9.60 3.18
C ARG A 210 27.08 -8.80 2.43
N LEU A 211 26.75 -8.28 1.24
CA LEU A 211 27.70 -7.54 0.41
C LEU A 211 28.07 -6.17 0.99
N MET A 212 27.18 -5.57 1.79
CA MET A 212 27.39 -4.29 2.48
C MET A 212 27.93 -4.45 3.91
N GLY A 213 28.09 -5.68 4.40
CA GLY A 213 28.54 -5.93 5.78
C GLY A 213 27.50 -5.57 6.86
N THR A 214 26.22 -5.58 6.51
CA THR A 214 25.10 -5.27 7.40
C THR A 214 24.25 -6.52 7.68
N ARG A 215 23.04 -6.35 8.21
CA ARG A 215 22.06 -7.42 8.47
C ARG A 215 20.85 -7.23 7.57
N SER A 216 20.14 -8.32 7.25
CA SER A 216 18.83 -8.22 6.62
C SER A 216 17.86 -7.56 7.59
N THR A 217 16.97 -6.73 7.04
CA THR A 217 15.97 -5.95 7.78
C THR A 217 14.55 -6.50 7.57
N GLY A 218 14.42 -7.68 6.95
CA GLY A 218 13.13 -8.27 6.61
C GLY A 218 12.46 -7.64 5.38
N ASN A 219 13.27 -7.19 4.41
CA ASN A 219 12.79 -6.57 3.18
C ASN A 219 13.07 -7.40 1.91
N GLY A 220 13.59 -8.63 2.02
CA GLY A 220 13.82 -9.51 0.88
C GLY A 220 12.50 -10.08 0.35
N ARG A 221 11.91 -9.45 -0.67
CA ARG A 221 10.55 -9.74 -1.12
C ARG A 221 10.51 -10.10 -2.60
N ARG A 222 9.76 -11.15 -2.93
CA ARG A 222 9.56 -11.60 -4.31
C ARG A 222 8.09 -11.59 -4.70
N GLN A 223 7.82 -11.37 -5.98
CA GLN A 223 6.45 -11.43 -6.51
C GLN A 223 5.85 -12.84 -6.40
N SER A 224 6.64 -13.88 -6.68
CA SER A 224 6.23 -15.29 -6.62
C SER A 224 7.43 -16.22 -6.60
N PHE A 225 7.21 -17.54 -6.52
CA PHE A 225 8.28 -18.55 -6.60
C PHE A 225 9.11 -18.46 -7.90
N ALA A 226 8.55 -17.87 -8.96
CA ALA A 226 9.20 -17.73 -10.27
C ALA A 226 10.08 -16.47 -10.39
N HIS A 227 10.22 -15.67 -9.32
CA HIS A 227 10.97 -14.43 -9.29
C HIS A 227 12.02 -14.46 -8.18
N GLN A 228 13.12 -13.75 -8.38
CA GLN A 228 14.10 -13.52 -7.32
C GLN A 228 13.56 -12.51 -6.32
N PRO A 229 13.85 -12.68 -5.02
CA PRO A 229 13.65 -11.65 -4.01
C PRO A 229 14.68 -10.51 -4.17
#